data_AF-A0A2T7SUM3-F1
#
_entry.id   AF-A0A2T7SUM3-F1
#
_cell.length_a   1.000
_cell.length_b   1.000
_cell.length_c   1.000
_cell.angle_alpha   90.00
_cell.angle_beta   90.00
_cell.angle_gamma   90.00
#
_symmetry.space_group_name_H-M   'P 1'
#
loop_
_entity.id
_entity.type
_entity.pdbx_description
1 polymer ?
#
loop_
_entity_poly.entity_id
_entity_poly.type
_entity_poly.pdbx_seq_one_letter_code
_entity_poly.pdbx_strand_id
1 'polypeptide(L)'
;MKISTLIALTTALFLTACASIDLRVAPSVAKDINKDTTISQPDVLYQETPQSKSIIVGSQVYATVNSCSLIQRYRVRTNSDFSSALNLFKNRAFLMGGKWVTIVHHSETGIPANVNMGGQTDIMLREGTLLSNSPFLTTIVGDIYDCPCNINSCSGR
;
A
#
# COMPACT_ATOMS: atom_id res chain seq x y z
N MET A 1 -7.98 16.66 -79.29
CA MET A 1 -8.06 18.02 -78.70
C MET A 1 -8.91 17.93 -77.45
N LYS A 2 -8.52 18.30 -76.22
CA LYS A 2 -7.40 19.05 -75.67
C LYS A 2 -7.01 18.41 -74.32
N ILE A 3 -5.72 18.45 -74.00
CA ILE A 3 -5.09 18.11 -72.72
C ILE A 3 -5.04 19.39 -71.88
N SER A 4 -5.34 19.30 -70.57
CA SER A 4 -4.91 20.25 -69.51
C SER A 4 -5.17 19.61 -68.12
N THR A 5 -4.13 19.05 -67.46
CA THR A 5 -3.42 19.57 -66.25
C THR A 5 -4.23 19.51 -64.93
N LEU A 6 -3.99 18.57 -64.01
CA LEU A 6 -2.96 18.42 -62.94
C LEU A 6 -3.32 19.15 -61.62
N ILE A 7 -2.97 18.48 -60.48
CA ILE A 7 -2.93 18.93 -59.06
C ILE A 7 -4.24 18.68 -58.29
N ALA A 8 -4.33 18.07 -57.10
CA ALA A 8 -3.39 17.63 -56.05
C ALA A 8 -4.02 16.41 -55.33
N LEU A 9 -3.27 15.36 -55.02
CA LEU A 9 -2.59 15.15 -53.72
C LEU A 9 -3.59 15.06 -52.54
N THR A 10 -3.82 13.86 -52.00
CA THR A 10 -3.46 13.47 -50.61
C THR A 10 -4.02 12.09 -50.24
N THR A 11 -3.10 11.25 -49.73
CA THR A 11 -3.28 10.26 -48.65
C THR A 11 -4.23 9.07 -48.85
N ALA A 12 -3.92 7.86 -48.45
CA ALA A 12 -2.69 7.15 -48.11
C ALA A 12 -3.14 5.67 -48.05
N LEU A 13 -2.25 4.78 -48.48
CA LEU A 13 -2.42 3.34 -48.57
C LEU A 13 -3.13 2.73 -47.34
N PHE A 14 -4.33 2.16 -47.55
CA PHE A 14 -4.83 1.05 -46.74
C PHE A 14 -4.25 -0.25 -47.33
N LEU A 15 -3.25 -0.82 -46.66
CA LEU A 15 -2.80 -2.19 -46.91
C LEU A 15 -2.76 -2.92 -45.57
N THR A 16 -3.82 -3.68 -45.35
CA THR A 16 -3.96 -4.73 -44.34
C THR A 16 -2.92 -5.82 -44.59
N ALA A 17 -2.04 -6.05 -43.63
CA ALA A 17 -1.22 -7.25 -43.55
C ALA A 17 -1.47 -7.92 -42.20
N CYS A 18 -2.11 -9.09 -42.23
CA CYS A 18 -2.25 -9.99 -41.09
C CYS A 18 -0.87 -10.54 -40.72
N ALA A 19 -0.29 -10.06 -39.61
CA ALA A 19 0.82 -10.73 -38.95
C ALA A 19 0.24 -11.61 -37.84
N SER A 20 0.18 -12.92 -38.09
CA SER A 20 -0.10 -13.93 -37.07
C SER A 20 1.09 -13.99 -36.11
N ILE A 21 0.90 -13.53 -34.87
CA ILE A 21 1.92 -13.67 -33.82
C ILE A 21 1.68 -15.02 -33.13
N ASP A 22 2.53 -15.98 -33.45
CA ASP A 22 2.63 -17.28 -32.78
C ASP A 22 3.34 -17.07 -31.43
N LEU A 23 2.56 -16.84 -30.36
CA LEU A 23 3.11 -16.68 -29.02
C LEU A 23 3.35 -18.06 -28.38
N ARG A 24 4.49 -18.67 -28.71
CA ARG A 24 5.06 -19.75 -27.89
C ARG A 24 5.33 -19.20 -26.49
N VAL A 25 4.43 -19.47 -25.55
CA VAL A 25 4.67 -19.26 -24.12
C VAL A 25 5.78 -20.21 -23.70
N ALA A 26 7.01 -19.70 -23.67
CA ALA A 26 8.10 -20.34 -22.94
C ALA A 26 7.64 -20.55 -21.49
N PRO A 27 8.00 -21.66 -20.83
CA PRO A 27 7.70 -21.82 -19.41
C PRO A 27 8.41 -20.67 -18.71
N SER A 28 7.64 -19.76 -18.13
CA SER A 28 8.19 -18.67 -17.35
C SER A 28 8.97 -19.31 -16.21
N VAL A 29 10.29 -19.30 -16.38
CA VAL A 29 11.29 -19.41 -15.32
C VAL A 29 10.69 -18.71 -14.11
N ALA A 30 10.56 -19.47 -13.02
CA ALA A 30 10.12 -18.98 -11.72
C ALA A 30 10.84 -17.65 -11.48
N LYS A 31 10.12 -16.56 -11.69
CA LYS A 31 10.65 -15.22 -11.51
C LYS A 31 10.78 -15.11 -10.00
N ASP A 32 12.01 -15.25 -9.52
CA ASP A 32 12.38 -14.98 -8.15
C ASP A 32 11.59 -13.76 -7.69
N ILE A 33 10.77 -14.01 -6.67
CA ILE A 33 9.95 -13.01 -6.03
C ILE A 33 10.93 -11.90 -5.68
N ASN A 34 10.78 -10.75 -6.35
CA ASN A 34 11.44 -9.50 -5.99
C ASN A 34 11.05 -9.20 -4.54
N LYS A 35 11.82 -9.75 -3.61
CA LYS A 35 11.83 -9.39 -2.21
C LYS A 35 12.48 -8.03 -2.22
N ASP A 36 11.67 -6.98 -2.31
CA ASP A 36 12.18 -5.62 -2.34
C ASP A 36 12.77 -5.30 -0.96
N THR A 37 14.05 -5.64 -0.77
CA THR A 37 14.81 -5.39 0.45
C THR A 37 15.11 -3.91 0.64
N THR A 38 14.66 -3.03 -0.26
CA THR A 38 14.91 -1.59 -0.18
C THR A 38 13.95 -0.85 0.77
N ILE A 39 12.83 -1.47 1.17
CA ILE A 39 11.83 -0.81 2.01
C ILE A 39 12.08 -1.13 3.49
N SER A 40 12.98 -0.37 4.12
CA SER A 40 13.13 -0.31 5.58
C SER A 40 12.53 0.99 6.12
N GLN A 41 11.87 0.91 7.28
CA GLN A 41 11.31 2.06 7.96
C GLN A 41 12.17 2.41 9.19
N PRO A 42 12.41 3.70 9.48
CA PRO A 42 13.14 4.11 10.67
C PRO A 42 12.52 3.55 11.95
N ASP A 43 13.36 3.14 12.91
CA ASP A 43 12.89 2.49 14.13
C ASP A 43 11.91 3.35 14.94
N VAL A 44 12.10 4.67 14.89
CA VAL A 44 11.26 5.66 15.59
C VAL A 44 9.78 5.52 15.22
N LEU A 45 9.45 5.07 14.00
CA LEU A 45 8.07 4.89 13.57
C LEU A 45 7.39 3.65 14.18
N TYR A 46 8.17 2.69 14.68
CA TYR A 46 7.67 1.52 15.42
C TYR A 46 7.45 1.82 16.91
N GLN A 47 7.95 2.96 17.39
CA GLN A 47 7.79 3.40 18.77
C GLN A 47 6.60 4.35 18.91
N GLU A 48 6.13 4.51 20.15
CA GLU A 48 5.03 5.42 20.43
C GLU A 48 5.53 6.88 20.40
N THR A 49 5.26 7.56 19.29
CA THR A 49 5.56 8.99 19.08
C THR A 49 4.36 9.87 19.47
N PRO A 50 4.54 11.19 19.65
CA PRO A 50 3.42 12.13 19.82
C PRO A 50 2.38 12.04 18.69
N GLN A 51 2.83 11.82 17.46
CA GLN A 51 1.97 11.62 16.29
C GLN A 51 1.13 10.37 16.46
N SER A 52 1.74 9.25 16.84
CA SER A 52 1.02 8.00 17.07
C SER A 52 0.04 8.07 18.26
N LYS A 53 0.34 8.85 19.31
CA LYS A 53 -0.53 9.08 20.48
C LYS A 53 -1.78 9.89 20.15
N SER A 54 -1.67 10.80 19.18
CA SER A 54 -2.81 11.63 18.75
C SER A 54 -3.90 10.82 18.02
N ILE A 55 -3.56 9.62 17.55
CA ILE A 55 -4.48 8.74 16.83
C ILE A 55 -5.27 7.88 17.81
N ILE A 56 -6.59 8.01 17.76
CA ILE A 56 -7.50 7.18 18.55
C ILE A 56 -7.69 5.84 17.83
N VAL A 57 -7.45 4.75 18.54
CA VAL A 57 -7.78 3.40 18.06
C VAL A 57 -9.10 2.98 18.66
N GLY A 58 -10.09 2.61 17.84
CA GLY A 58 -11.40 2.20 18.34
C GLY A 58 -12.29 1.57 17.28
N SER A 59 -13.55 1.31 17.63
CA SER A 59 -14.50 0.69 16.72
C SER A 59 -14.96 1.64 15.62
N GLN A 60 -15.36 1.07 14.48
CA GLN A 60 -15.94 1.83 13.37
C GLN A 60 -17.25 2.53 13.77
N VAL A 61 -18.04 1.91 14.65
CA VAL A 61 -19.29 2.49 15.16
C VAL A 61 -19.02 3.82 15.86
N TYR A 62 -17.97 3.88 16.68
CA TYR A 62 -17.59 5.12 17.36
C TYR A 62 -17.01 6.18 16.41
N ALA A 63 -16.34 5.78 15.32
CA ALA A 63 -15.93 6.72 14.29
C ALA A 63 -17.16 7.38 13.63
N THR A 64 -18.17 6.59 13.28
CA THR A 64 -19.40 7.08 12.64
C THR A 64 -20.19 8.05 13.54
N VAL A 65 -20.37 7.73 14.84
CA VAL A 65 -21.10 8.63 15.75
C VAL A 65 -20.37 9.95 16.00
N ASN A 66 -19.04 9.97 15.85
CA ASN A 66 -18.23 11.19 15.92
C ASN A 66 -18.14 11.92 14.56
N SER A 67 -18.99 11.57 13.59
CA SER A 67 -19.03 12.18 12.25
C SER A 67 -17.67 12.09 11.51
N CYS A 68 -16.89 11.05 11.78
CA CYS A 68 -15.63 10.84 11.07
C CYS A 68 -15.89 10.26 9.67
N SER A 69 -15.10 10.72 8.69
CA SER A 69 -15.16 10.29 7.30
C SER A 69 -14.02 9.30 7.01
N LEU A 70 -14.31 8.20 6.33
CA LEU A 70 -13.29 7.23 5.91
C LEU A 70 -12.37 7.87 4.86
N ILE A 71 -11.06 7.87 5.14
CA ILE A 71 -10.04 8.26 4.17
C ILE A 71 -9.72 7.06 3.28
N GLN A 72 -9.23 5.97 3.88
CA GLN A 72 -8.91 4.73 3.16
C GLN A 72 -8.71 3.54 4.11
N ARG A 73 -8.80 2.34 3.54
CA ARG A 73 -8.34 1.11 4.18
C ARG A 73 -6.86 0.89 3.86
N TYR A 74 -6.04 0.83 4.91
CA TYR A 74 -4.60 0.67 4.79
C TYR A 74 -4.17 -0.69 5.35
N ARG A 75 -3.15 -1.29 4.76
CA ARG A 75 -2.53 -2.54 5.21
C ARG A 75 -1.07 -2.28 5.50
N VAL A 76 -0.61 -2.68 6.68
CA VAL A 76 0.81 -2.80 6.99
C VAL A 76 1.13 -4.25 7.24
N ARG A 77 2.28 -4.68 6.72
CA ARG A 77 2.88 -5.97 7.01
C ARG A 77 4.29 -5.72 7.49
N THR A 78 4.62 -6.15 8.70
CA THR A 78 5.89 -5.86 9.35
C THR A 78 6.47 -7.10 9.98
N ASN A 79 7.78 -7.09 10.18
CA ASN A 79 8.50 -8.12 10.93
C ASN A 79 8.64 -7.75 12.44
N SER A 80 7.73 -6.93 12.94
CA SER A 80 7.68 -6.43 14.32
C SER A 80 6.44 -6.96 15.04
N ASP A 81 6.41 -6.89 16.37
CA ASP A 81 5.23 -7.31 17.14
C ASP A 81 4.01 -6.43 16.83
N PHE A 82 2.83 -6.87 17.26
CA PHE A 82 1.59 -6.12 17.12
C PHE A 82 1.69 -4.66 17.59
N SER A 83 2.23 -4.43 18.78
CA SER A 83 2.32 -3.08 19.37
C SER A 83 3.15 -2.13 18.50
N SER A 84 4.31 -2.60 18.03
CA SER A 84 5.21 -1.85 17.16
C SER A 84 4.60 -1.62 15.78
N ALA A 85 3.95 -2.65 15.23
CA ALA A 85 3.25 -2.55 13.95
C ALA A 85 2.07 -1.57 14.02
N LEU A 86 1.36 -1.55 15.15
CA LEU A 86 0.27 -0.62 15.41
C LEU A 86 0.79 0.82 15.53
N ASN A 87 1.94 1.04 16.17
CA ASN A 87 2.57 2.36 16.21
C ASN A 87 2.96 2.85 14.80
N LEU A 88 3.55 1.99 13.97
CA LEU A 88 3.83 2.31 12.57
C LEU A 88 2.54 2.66 11.80
N PHE A 89 1.49 1.86 11.99
CA PHE A 89 0.18 2.12 11.39
C PHE A 89 -0.38 3.49 11.81
N LYS A 90 -0.36 3.80 13.11
CA LYS A 90 -0.82 5.08 13.66
C LYS A 90 0.01 6.25 13.13
N ASN A 91 1.33 6.11 13.07
CA ASN A 91 2.22 7.13 12.48
C ASN A 91 1.88 7.40 11.01
N ARG A 92 1.58 6.35 10.22
CA ARG A 92 1.12 6.52 8.84
C ARG A 92 -0.27 7.12 8.75
N ALA A 93 -1.20 6.72 9.62
CA ALA A 93 -2.53 7.31 9.71
C ALA A 93 -2.46 8.82 9.97
N PHE A 94 -1.61 9.26 10.91
CA PHE A 94 -1.37 10.67 11.20
C PHE A 94 -0.88 11.45 9.96
N LEU A 95 0.08 10.89 9.22
CA LEU A 95 0.60 11.52 8.00
C LEU A 95 -0.43 11.60 6.87
N MET A 96 -1.48 10.77 6.90
CA MET A 96 -2.62 10.84 6.00
C MET A 96 -3.72 11.81 6.48
N GLY A 97 -3.52 12.50 7.61
CA GLY A 97 -4.54 13.35 8.23
C GLY A 97 -5.60 12.59 9.04
N GLY A 98 -5.39 11.28 9.26
CA GLY A 98 -6.27 10.49 10.11
C GLY A 98 -6.21 10.93 11.57
N LYS A 99 -7.34 10.81 12.26
CA LYS A 99 -7.47 11.05 13.72
C LYS A 99 -8.02 9.84 14.45
N TRP A 100 -8.74 8.99 13.73
CA TRP A 100 -9.29 7.75 14.24
C TRP A 100 -8.91 6.59 13.33
N VAL A 101 -8.58 5.45 13.92
CA VAL A 101 -8.32 4.21 13.19
C VAL A 101 -9.11 3.06 13.78
N THR A 102 -9.59 2.18 12.91
CA THR A 102 -10.25 0.93 13.30
C THR A 102 -9.49 -0.23 12.72
N ILE A 103 -9.11 -1.19 13.57
CA ILE A 103 -8.46 -2.42 13.12
C ILE A 103 -9.54 -3.38 12.62
N VAL A 104 -9.49 -3.68 11.32
CA VAL A 104 -10.46 -4.56 10.64
C VAL A 104 -9.96 -6.00 10.67
N HIS A 105 -8.65 -6.19 10.52
CA HIS A 105 -8.03 -7.50 10.56
C HIS A 105 -6.63 -7.40 11.14
N HIS A 106 -6.29 -8.39 11.96
CA HIS A 106 -4.97 -8.56 12.53
C HIS A 106 -4.58 -10.05 12.48
N SER A 107 -3.32 -10.31 12.13
CA SER A 107 -2.74 -11.64 12.20
C SER A 107 -1.25 -11.56 12.56
N GLU A 108 -0.81 -12.37 13.51
CA GLU A 108 0.61 -12.68 13.74
C GLU A 108 0.84 -14.12 13.32
N THR A 109 1.57 -14.29 12.23
CA THR A 109 2.00 -15.62 11.78
C THR A 109 3.47 -15.76 12.10
N GLY A 110 3.87 -16.86 12.76
CA GLY A 110 5.28 -17.27 12.73
C GLY A 110 5.72 -17.37 11.27
N ILE A 111 6.98 -17.05 10.96
CA ILE A 111 7.48 -17.13 9.58
C ILE A 111 7.77 -18.62 9.29
N PRO A 112 6.91 -19.40 8.59
CA PRO A 112 7.36 -20.68 8.06
C PRO A 112 8.54 -20.43 7.13
N ALA A 113 9.48 -21.39 7.08
CA ALA A 113 10.62 -21.37 6.16
C ALA A 113 10.21 -21.10 4.69
N ASN A 114 8.92 -21.31 4.35
CA ASN A 114 8.30 -21.09 3.06
C ASN A 114 7.05 -20.19 3.16
N VAL A 115 7.11 -19.00 3.77
CA VAL A 115 6.06 -18.00 3.53
C VAL A 115 6.10 -17.70 2.04
N ASN A 116 5.22 -18.35 1.29
CA ASN A 116 4.91 -17.96 -0.07
C ASN A 116 4.42 -16.52 0.01
N MET A 117 5.30 -15.57 -0.29
CA MET A 117 5.01 -14.16 -0.53
C MET A 117 4.24 -14.00 -1.86
N GLY A 118 3.36 -14.96 -2.17
CA GLY A 118 2.51 -14.96 -3.32
C GLY A 118 1.48 -13.85 -3.18
N GLY A 119 1.76 -12.71 -3.80
CA GLY A 119 0.79 -11.65 -4.06
C GLY A 119 0.80 -10.44 -3.12
N GLN A 120 1.74 -10.32 -2.18
CA GLN A 120 1.83 -9.12 -1.32
C GLN A 120 3.28 -8.63 -1.29
N THR A 121 3.54 -7.55 -2.01
CA THR A 121 4.89 -7.10 -2.40
C THR A 121 5.65 -6.34 -1.32
N ASP A 122 4.99 -5.79 -0.29
CA ASP A 122 5.64 -4.81 0.59
C ASP A 122 5.57 -5.25 2.07
N ILE A 123 6.69 -5.78 2.57
CA ILE A 123 6.92 -6.00 4.01
C ILE A 123 7.81 -4.86 4.51
N MET A 124 7.32 -4.08 5.47
CA MET A 124 8.10 -3.00 6.09
C MET A 124 9.01 -3.59 7.19
N LEU A 125 10.32 -3.50 6.95
CA LEU A 125 11.31 -4.01 7.89
C LEU A 125 11.74 -2.94 8.89
N ARG A 126 11.76 -3.32 10.17
CA ARG A 126 12.38 -2.55 11.24
C ARG A 126 13.88 -2.38 10.95
N GLU A 127 14.43 -1.22 11.25
CA GLU A 127 15.87 -0.98 11.07
C GLU A 127 16.73 -2.04 11.78
N GLY A 128 17.80 -2.50 11.13
CA GLY A 128 18.70 -3.53 11.67
C GLY A 128 18.11 -4.95 11.73
N THR A 129 16.92 -5.19 11.17
CA THR A 129 16.29 -6.52 11.17
C THR A 129 16.27 -7.16 9.79
N LEU A 130 16.61 -8.45 9.75
CA LEU A 130 16.47 -9.29 8.55
C LEU A 130 15.18 -10.09 8.67
N LEU A 131 14.44 -10.22 7.56
CA LEU A 131 13.17 -10.97 7.55
C LEU A 131 13.35 -12.44 8.00
N SER A 132 14.47 -13.07 7.66
CA SER A 132 14.77 -14.46 8.05
C SER A 132 14.92 -14.67 9.55
N ASN A 133 15.24 -13.61 10.28
CA ASN A 133 15.55 -13.66 11.71
C ASN A 133 14.39 -13.14 12.57
N SER A 134 13.28 -12.73 11.95
CA SER A 134 12.13 -12.26 12.71
C SER A 134 11.28 -13.44 13.19
N PRO A 135 10.90 -13.49 14.47
CA PRO A 135 10.08 -14.56 15.02
C PRO A 135 8.64 -14.55 14.47
N PHE A 136 8.17 -13.41 13.95
CA PHE A 136 6.80 -13.23 13.50
C PHE A 136 6.70 -12.29 12.30
N LEU A 137 5.60 -12.44 11.57
CA LEU A 137 5.17 -11.53 10.52
C LEU A 137 3.77 -11.04 10.87
N THR A 138 3.70 -9.77 11.24
CA THR A 138 2.49 -9.12 11.70
C THR A 138 1.83 -8.41 10.54
N THR A 139 0.56 -8.71 10.29
CA THR A 139 -0.28 -7.99 9.33
C THR A 139 -1.37 -7.27 10.09
N ILE A 140 -1.52 -5.98 9.82
CA ILE A 140 -2.62 -5.16 10.31
C ILE A 140 -3.30 -4.55 9.09
N VAL A 141 -4.61 -4.74 9.00
CA VAL A 141 -5.48 -4.04 8.06
C VAL A 141 -6.42 -3.18 8.88
N GLY A 142 -6.43 -1.89 8.60
CA GLY A 142 -7.27 -0.96 9.33
C GLY A 142 -7.86 0.12 8.43
N ASP A 143 -8.98 0.65 8.87
CA ASP A 143 -9.63 1.80 8.27
C ASP A 143 -9.16 3.07 8.97
N ILE A 144 -8.81 4.08 8.19
CA ILE A 144 -8.32 5.38 8.68
C ILE A 144 -9.39 6.42 8.41
N TYR A 145 -9.73 7.20 9.42
CA TYR A 145 -10.78 8.21 9.36
C TYR A 145 -10.24 9.60 9.70
N ASP A 146 -10.70 10.60 8.93
CA ASP A 146 -10.60 12.01 9.32
C ASP A 146 -11.83 12.37 10.16
N CYS A 147 -11.60 12.98 11.32
CA CYS A 147 -12.68 13.40 12.20
C CYS A 147 -12.75 14.93 12.24
N PRO A 148 -13.95 15.53 12.24
CA PRO A 148 -14.08 16.96 12.43
C PRO A 148 -13.42 17.38 13.75
N CYS A 149 -12.75 18.53 13.70
CA CYS A 149 -12.24 19.19 14.89
C CYS A 149 -13.41 19.52 15.83
N ASN A 150 -13.45 18.94 17.03
CA ASN A 150 -14.22 19.54 18.09
C ASN A 150 -13.43 20.79 18.54
N ILE A 151 -14.11 21.87 18.88
CA ILE A 151 -13.54 23.16 19.32
C ILE A 151 -12.49 22.98 20.45
N ASN A 152 -12.57 21.87 21.18
CA ASN A 152 -11.68 21.49 22.28
C ASN A 152 -10.50 20.56 21.87
N SER A 153 -10.47 20.00 20.66
CA SER A 153 -9.46 19.02 20.22
C SER A 153 -8.54 19.48 19.09
N CYS A 154 -8.74 20.70 18.56
CA CYS A 154 -7.88 21.28 17.52
C CYS A 154 -6.95 22.39 18.03
N SER A 155 -6.54 22.31 19.29
CA SER A 155 -5.39 23.05 19.80
C SER A 155 -4.12 22.26 19.52
N GLY A 156 -3.37 22.65 18.49
CA GLY A 156 -2.08 22.03 18.15
C GLY A 156 -1.63 22.15 16.70
N ARG A 157 -2.08 23.15 15.95
CA ARG A 157 -1.32 23.65 14.79
C ARG A 157 -0.37 24.74 15.27
#